data_AF-A0A521Y2Y8-F1
#
_entry.id   AF-A0A521Y2Y8-F1
#
_cell.length_a   1.000
_cell.length_b   1.000
_cell.length_c   1.000
_cell.angle_alpha   90.00
_cell.angle_beta   90.00
_cell.angle_gamma   90.00
#
_symmetry.space_group_name_H-M   'P 1'
#
loop_
_entity.id
_entity.type
_entity.pdbx_description
1 polymer ?
#
loop_
_entity_poly.entity_id
_entity_poly.type
_entity_poly.pdbx_seq_one_letter_code
_entity_poly.pdbx_strand_id
1 'polypeptide(L)'
;MFDIEQFDHISMSVPAMAPQIEFLTKVLGFRLLDQGESDEGYYSASLEVPGRSRLGWEVLVPNGPDSYLHRFLNGASGPGLHHVAMRVRSIHQTAEAIRAEGIEPWGYHARAEGEQEEGGVVYVHPRSGGYGFLFQMYAGDPWHESHPFEDEAEHTLGIVAVNHLSHAHPDRGELGDFYERLFGMKTIYTSPGDGSDTGFRTRVLETPTEQLRFEILEPAGPDSFVQKFLDARGPSMHHVTFEVGDWERAVSACAHHAIPVFGERTGETDGARWKEAFIHPKHTGGMLVQFFWQERPGIWI
;
A
#
# COMPACT_ATOMS: atom_id res chain seq x y z
N MET A 1 17.93 -7.27 -8.87
CA MET A 1 17.19 -6.05 -8.48
C MET A 1 17.19 -5.04 -9.61
N PHE A 2 16.18 -4.17 -9.64
CA PHE A 2 16.13 -2.98 -10.49
C PHE A 2 16.18 -1.70 -9.65
N ASP A 3 16.54 -0.58 -10.27
CA ASP A 3 16.71 0.70 -9.58
C ASP A 3 15.39 1.47 -9.49
N ILE A 4 14.82 1.54 -8.28
CA ILE A 4 13.65 2.36 -7.98
C ILE A 4 14.10 3.79 -7.68
N GLU A 5 13.55 4.75 -8.43
CA GLU A 5 13.79 6.18 -8.21
C GLU A 5 12.73 6.81 -7.29
N GLN A 6 11.50 6.29 -7.34
CA GLN A 6 10.38 6.82 -6.57
C GLN A 6 9.27 5.77 -6.41
N PHE A 7 8.63 5.71 -5.25
CA PHE A 7 7.30 5.12 -5.13
C PHE A 7 6.31 6.23 -5.48
N ASP A 8 5.56 6.07 -6.57
CA ASP A 8 4.80 7.17 -7.16
C ASP A 8 3.42 7.29 -6.50
N HIS A 9 2.63 6.21 -6.49
CA HIS A 9 1.35 6.20 -5.81
C HIS A 9 0.93 4.80 -5.31
N ILE A 10 0.02 4.81 -4.33
CA ILE A 10 -0.75 3.64 -3.91
C ILE A 10 -2.14 3.76 -4.54
N SER A 11 -2.58 2.73 -5.24
CA SER A 11 -3.86 2.73 -5.93
C SER A 11 -4.84 1.77 -5.27
N MET A 12 -6.11 2.15 -5.28
CA MET A 12 -7.22 1.32 -4.82
C MET A 12 -8.36 1.31 -5.84
N SER A 13 -9.08 0.19 -5.93
CA SER A 13 -10.28 0.11 -6.75
C SER A 13 -11.53 -0.06 -5.91
N VAL A 14 -12.56 0.72 -6.24
CA VAL A 14 -13.84 0.78 -5.53
C VAL A 14 -15.01 0.79 -6.51
N PRO A 15 -16.23 0.42 -6.07
CA PRO A 15 -17.39 0.43 -6.96
C PRO A 15 -17.91 1.85 -7.27
N ALA A 16 -17.56 2.86 -6.46
CA ALA A 16 -18.07 4.23 -6.63
C ALA A 16 -17.06 5.29 -6.16
N MET A 17 -16.83 6.30 -7.00
CA MET A 17 -15.81 7.33 -6.78
C MET A 17 -16.17 8.27 -5.62
N ALA A 18 -17.37 8.86 -5.68
CA ALA A 18 -17.75 9.94 -4.78
C ALA A 18 -17.66 9.58 -3.28
N PRO A 19 -18.20 8.44 -2.80
CA PRO A 19 -18.05 8.06 -1.39
C PRO A 19 -16.60 7.85 -0.98
N GLN A 20 -15.76 7.36 -1.90
CA GLN A 20 -14.35 7.12 -1.60
C GLN A 20 -13.57 8.43 -1.51
N ILE A 21 -13.80 9.38 -2.43
CA ILE A 21 -13.20 10.71 -2.35
C ILE A 21 -13.66 11.44 -1.08
N GLU A 22 -14.94 11.31 -0.71
CA GLU A 22 -15.43 11.87 0.56
C GLU A 22 -14.68 11.28 1.75
N PHE A 23 -14.54 9.95 1.85
CA PHE A 23 -13.77 9.31 2.92
C PHE A 23 -12.29 9.79 2.93
N LEU A 24 -11.61 9.72 1.80
CA LEU A 24 -10.18 10.07 1.71
C LEU A 24 -9.94 11.55 2.07
N THR A 25 -10.80 12.45 1.62
CA THR A 25 -10.62 13.89 1.87
C THR A 25 -11.13 14.34 3.25
N LYS A 26 -12.27 13.80 3.72
CA LYS A 26 -12.91 14.23 4.98
C LYS A 26 -12.43 13.49 6.21
N VAL A 27 -11.95 12.26 6.06
CA VAL A 27 -11.47 11.43 7.18
C VAL A 27 -9.95 11.36 7.16
N LEU A 28 -9.34 11.00 6.02
CA LEU A 28 -7.88 10.88 5.94
C LEU A 28 -7.16 12.20 5.63
N GLY A 29 -7.89 13.28 5.29
CA GLY A 29 -7.31 14.60 5.02
C GLY A 29 -6.61 14.72 3.66
N PHE A 30 -6.82 13.77 2.74
CA PHE A 30 -6.17 13.79 1.44
C PHE A 30 -6.64 14.99 0.61
N ARG A 31 -5.79 15.45 -0.32
CA ARG A 31 -6.14 16.52 -1.25
C ARG A 31 -6.40 15.92 -2.63
N LEU A 32 -7.64 16.03 -3.11
CA LEU A 32 -7.96 15.70 -4.50
C LEU A 32 -7.24 16.67 -5.45
N LEU A 33 -6.54 16.11 -6.44
CA LEU A 33 -5.82 16.86 -7.47
C LEU A 33 -6.60 16.90 -8.79
N ASP A 34 -6.93 15.73 -9.31
CA ASP A 34 -7.55 15.59 -10.62
C ASP A 34 -8.48 14.37 -10.68
N GLN A 35 -9.42 14.39 -11.63
CA GLN A 35 -10.26 13.25 -11.98
C GLN A 35 -10.39 13.16 -13.49
N GLY A 36 -10.35 11.94 -14.01
CA GLY A 36 -10.40 11.69 -15.44
C GLY A 36 -11.07 10.39 -15.81
N GLU A 37 -11.34 10.24 -17.10
CA GLU A 37 -11.70 8.97 -17.72
C GLU A 37 -10.47 8.43 -18.45
N SER A 38 -10.19 7.14 -18.26
CA SER A 38 -9.16 6.40 -18.98
C SER A 38 -9.75 5.62 -20.14
N ASP A 39 -9.05 5.63 -21.26
CA ASP A 39 -9.35 4.78 -22.42
C ASP A 39 -9.20 3.28 -22.11
N GLU A 40 -8.62 2.92 -20.95
CA GLU A 40 -8.50 1.55 -20.45
C GLU A 40 -9.75 1.04 -19.72
N GLY A 41 -10.85 1.80 -19.75
CA GLY A 41 -12.14 1.34 -19.23
C GLY A 41 -12.35 1.61 -17.74
N TYR A 42 -11.84 2.74 -17.23
CA TYR A 42 -12.08 3.17 -15.84
C TYR A 42 -12.07 4.69 -15.71
N TYR A 43 -12.72 5.22 -14.66
CA TYR A 43 -12.47 6.57 -14.18
C TYR A 43 -11.39 6.53 -13.09
N SER A 44 -10.51 7.52 -13.09
CA SER A 44 -9.48 7.69 -12.07
C SER A 44 -9.65 9.00 -11.30
N ALA A 45 -9.16 9.00 -10.07
CA ALA A 45 -8.95 10.20 -9.28
C ALA A 45 -7.58 10.14 -8.62
N SER A 46 -6.83 11.24 -8.73
CA SER A 46 -5.50 11.40 -8.15
C SER A 46 -5.57 12.30 -6.93
N LEU A 47 -4.94 11.90 -5.83
CA LEU A 47 -4.89 12.65 -4.59
C LEU A 47 -3.47 12.71 -4.03
N GLU A 48 -3.17 13.77 -3.27
CA GLU A 48 -1.98 13.84 -2.41
C GLU A 48 -2.32 13.32 -1.01
N VAL A 49 -1.39 12.56 -0.43
CA VAL A 49 -1.46 12.09 0.95
C VAL A 49 -0.79 13.11 1.89
N PRO A 50 -1.40 13.48 3.03
CA PRO A 50 -0.79 14.40 3.98
C PRO A 50 0.52 13.87 4.56
N GLY A 51 1.35 14.81 4.98
CA GLY A 51 2.61 14.55 5.64
C GLY A 51 3.77 14.35 4.68
N ARG A 52 4.76 13.58 5.13
CA ARG A 52 6.11 13.59 4.52
C ARG A 52 6.38 12.50 3.49
N SER A 53 5.49 11.54 3.28
CA SER A 53 5.78 10.33 2.49
C SER A 53 5.97 10.57 0.99
N ARG A 54 5.57 11.74 0.45
CA ARG A 54 5.69 12.07 -0.99
C ARG A 54 5.06 11.01 -1.92
N LEU A 55 3.98 10.39 -1.46
CA LEU A 55 3.22 9.37 -2.19
C LEU A 55 1.90 9.95 -2.69
N GLY A 56 1.58 9.66 -3.93
CA GLY A 56 0.25 9.85 -4.49
C GLY A 56 -0.72 8.77 -4.00
N TRP A 57 -1.99 9.06 -4.13
CA TRP A 57 -3.06 8.09 -3.98
C TRP A 57 -3.94 8.10 -5.22
N GLU A 58 -4.25 6.91 -5.74
CA GLU A 58 -5.13 6.76 -6.89
C GLU A 58 -6.39 5.98 -6.51
N VAL A 59 -7.54 6.45 -6.97
CA VAL A 59 -8.81 5.73 -6.89
C VAL A 59 -9.27 5.37 -8.29
N LEU A 60 -9.53 4.09 -8.51
CA LEU A 60 -10.01 3.54 -9.79
C LEU A 60 -11.44 3.01 -9.66
N VAL A 61 -12.32 3.39 -10.58
CA VAL A 61 -13.69 2.86 -10.65
C VAL A 61 -14.05 2.45 -12.08
N PRO A 62 -14.85 1.39 -12.29
CA PRO A 62 -15.32 1.02 -13.62
C PRO A 62 -16.03 2.19 -14.32
N ASN A 63 -15.68 2.50 -15.57
CA ASN A 63 -16.42 3.50 -16.38
C ASN A 63 -17.58 2.90 -17.19
N GLY A 64 -17.71 1.58 -17.20
CA GLY A 64 -18.73 0.88 -17.97
C GLY A 64 -18.80 -0.61 -17.64
N PRO A 65 -19.74 -1.34 -18.26
CA PRO A 65 -19.95 -2.77 -18.03
C PRO A 65 -18.77 -3.65 -18.47
N ASP A 66 -17.99 -3.19 -19.45
CA ASP A 66 -16.85 -3.93 -20.02
C ASP A 66 -15.52 -3.67 -19.30
N SER A 67 -15.53 -2.86 -18.24
CA SER A 67 -14.34 -2.55 -17.45
C SER A 67 -13.70 -3.81 -16.86
N TYR A 68 -12.39 -3.94 -16.99
CA TYR A 68 -11.65 -5.06 -16.39
C TYR A 68 -11.69 -5.04 -14.85
N LEU A 69 -11.95 -3.87 -14.24
CA LEU A 69 -12.01 -3.71 -12.79
C LEU A 69 -13.15 -4.52 -12.15
N HIS A 70 -14.20 -4.86 -12.90
CA HIS A 70 -15.26 -5.74 -12.40
C HIS A 70 -14.72 -7.10 -11.95
N ARG A 71 -13.65 -7.61 -12.58
CA ARG A 71 -13.04 -8.87 -12.15
C ARG A 71 -12.34 -8.73 -10.80
N PHE A 72 -11.71 -7.59 -10.55
CA PHE A 72 -11.06 -7.30 -9.27
C PHE A 72 -12.11 -7.11 -8.16
N LEU A 73 -13.10 -6.23 -8.40
CA LEU A 73 -14.14 -5.87 -7.44
C LEU A 73 -15.02 -7.08 -7.04
N ASN A 74 -15.27 -8.01 -7.97
CA ASN A 74 -16.03 -9.23 -7.71
C ASN A 74 -15.13 -10.43 -7.32
N GLY A 75 -13.81 -10.23 -7.25
CA GLY A 75 -12.84 -11.25 -6.90
C GLY A 75 -12.72 -11.48 -5.39
N ALA A 76 -11.83 -12.40 -5.00
CA ALA A 76 -11.59 -12.72 -3.59
C ALA A 76 -11.03 -11.54 -2.78
N SER A 77 -10.35 -10.59 -3.42
CA SER A 77 -9.86 -9.36 -2.79
C SER A 77 -10.99 -8.36 -2.54
N GLY A 78 -12.00 -8.31 -3.41
CA GLY A 78 -13.05 -7.29 -3.35
C GLY A 78 -12.52 -5.87 -3.56
N PRO A 79 -13.34 -4.84 -3.29
CA PRO A 79 -12.86 -3.45 -3.25
C PRO A 79 -11.69 -3.29 -2.28
N GLY A 80 -10.72 -2.44 -2.60
CA GLY A 80 -9.54 -2.20 -1.76
C GLY A 80 -8.28 -1.89 -2.56
N LEU A 81 -7.11 -2.09 -1.94
CA LEU A 81 -5.80 -1.86 -2.54
C LEU A 81 -5.63 -2.67 -3.83
N HIS A 82 -5.30 -1.99 -4.92
CA HIS A 82 -5.17 -2.58 -6.26
C HIS A 82 -3.70 -2.80 -6.64
N HIS A 83 -2.89 -1.74 -6.53
CA HIS A 83 -1.49 -1.78 -6.90
C HIS A 83 -0.66 -0.70 -6.21
N VAL A 84 0.66 -0.86 -6.29
CA VAL A 84 1.61 0.21 -6.01
C VAL A 84 2.39 0.49 -7.29
N ALA A 85 2.46 1.76 -7.67
CA ALA A 85 3.23 2.23 -8.80
C ALA A 85 4.57 2.78 -8.34
N MET A 86 5.62 2.50 -9.11
CA MET A 86 6.95 3.02 -8.84
C MET A 86 7.66 3.43 -10.13
N ARG A 87 8.37 4.54 -10.04
CA ARG A 87 9.24 5.04 -11.09
C ARG A 87 10.57 4.32 -11.00
N VAL A 88 10.98 3.72 -12.11
CA VAL A 88 12.25 2.99 -12.23
C VAL A 88 13.15 3.67 -13.23
N ARG A 89 14.47 3.49 -13.06
CA ARG A 89 15.47 4.09 -13.95
C ARG A 89 15.38 3.57 -15.39
N SER A 90 15.10 2.28 -15.56
CA SER A 90 15.00 1.64 -16.88
C SER A 90 14.01 0.49 -16.85
N ILE A 91 13.06 0.52 -17.79
CA ILE A 91 12.05 -0.54 -17.93
C ILE A 91 12.65 -1.82 -18.49
N HIS A 92 13.63 -1.73 -19.38
CA HIS A 92 14.33 -2.92 -19.87
C HIS A 92 15.08 -3.65 -18.74
N GLN A 93 15.87 -2.94 -17.94
CA GLN A 93 16.56 -3.54 -16.80
C GLN A 93 15.57 -4.10 -15.77
N THR A 94 14.43 -3.43 -15.58
CA THR A 94 13.35 -3.92 -14.72
C THR A 94 12.76 -5.22 -15.24
N ALA A 95 12.44 -5.31 -16.54
CA ALA A 95 11.93 -6.54 -17.14
C ALA A 95 12.93 -7.71 -17.05
N GLU A 96 14.22 -7.46 -17.28
CA GLU A 96 15.26 -8.49 -17.14
C GLU A 96 15.45 -8.93 -15.68
N ALA A 97 15.38 -8.01 -14.72
CA ALA A 97 15.42 -8.35 -13.29
C ALA A 97 14.22 -9.20 -12.87
N ILE A 98 13.02 -8.90 -13.38
CA ILE A 98 11.81 -9.72 -13.15
C ILE A 98 12.00 -11.13 -13.74
N ARG A 99 12.51 -11.25 -14.96
CA ARG A 99 12.81 -12.55 -15.59
C ARG A 99 13.86 -13.36 -14.84
N ALA A 100 14.85 -12.70 -14.25
CA ALA A 100 15.87 -13.36 -13.44
C ALA A 100 15.30 -14.02 -12.17
N GLU A 101 14.16 -13.55 -11.66
CA GLU A 101 13.39 -14.20 -10.58
C GLU A 101 12.42 -15.29 -11.10
N GLY A 102 12.49 -15.63 -12.39
CA GLY A 102 11.63 -16.64 -13.01
C GLY A 102 10.19 -16.16 -13.26
N ILE A 103 9.96 -14.84 -13.25
CA ILE A 103 8.65 -14.22 -13.48
C ILE A 103 8.58 -13.70 -14.92
N GLU A 104 7.45 -13.91 -15.60
CA GLU A 104 7.22 -13.26 -16.90
C GLU A 104 6.71 -11.82 -16.67
N PRO A 105 7.47 -10.79 -17.09
CA PRO A 105 7.02 -9.40 -16.99
C PRO A 105 5.81 -9.18 -17.93
N TRP A 106 4.73 -8.60 -17.39
CA TRP A 106 3.56 -8.26 -18.19
C TRP A 106 3.64 -6.81 -18.67
N GLY A 107 3.05 -6.49 -19.83
CA GLY A 107 3.08 -5.16 -20.44
C GLY A 107 4.40 -4.79 -21.16
N TYR A 108 5.47 -5.56 -20.95
CA TYR A 108 6.75 -5.32 -21.60
C TYR A 108 6.86 -6.00 -22.97
N HIS A 109 7.22 -5.23 -23.99
CA HIS A 109 7.60 -5.72 -25.31
C HIS A 109 9.02 -5.26 -25.63
N ALA A 110 9.94 -6.20 -25.85
CA ALA A 110 11.32 -5.89 -26.22
C ALA A 110 11.33 -5.15 -27.57
N ARG A 111 12.00 -3.99 -27.62
CA ARG A 111 12.21 -3.22 -28.86
C ARG A 111 13.44 -3.72 -29.62
N ALA A 112 13.50 -3.42 -30.92
CA ALA A 112 14.65 -3.75 -31.76
C ALA A 112 15.89 -2.91 -31.36
N GLU A 113 17.09 -3.46 -31.58
CA GLU A 113 18.34 -2.76 -31.30
C GLU A 113 18.40 -1.39 -32.01
N GLY A 114 18.59 -0.31 -31.24
CA GLY A 114 18.76 1.06 -31.75
C GLY A 114 17.55 1.98 -31.62
N GLU A 115 16.39 1.49 -31.15
CA GLU A 115 15.25 2.35 -30.79
C GLU A 115 15.47 3.02 -29.43
N GLN A 116 15.15 4.31 -29.31
CA GLN A 116 15.21 5.01 -28.02
C GLN A 116 14.14 4.46 -27.06
N GLU A 117 14.53 4.26 -25.80
CA GLU A 117 13.61 3.94 -24.70
C GLU A 117 12.78 5.19 -24.35
N GLU A 118 11.72 5.46 -25.11
CA GLU A 118 10.68 6.39 -24.68
C GLU A 118 9.52 5.62 -24.05
N GLY A 119 9.39 5.75 -22.73
CA GLY A 119 8.24 5.30 -21.96
C GLY A 119 8.02 3.78 -21.96
N GLY A 120 7.32 3.31 -20.93
CA GLY A 120 6.94 1.91 -20.84
C GLY A 120 6.44 1.59 -19.45
N VAL A 121 5.53 0.63 -19.37
CA VAL A 121 5.00 0.12 -18.12
C VAL A 121 5.18 -1.38 -18.09
N VAL A 122 5.75 -1.89 -17.01
CA VAL A 122 5.92 -3.31 -16.77
C VAL A 122 5.31 -3.68 -15.44
N TYR A 123 4.67 -4.84 -15.39
CA TYR A 123 3.92 -5.30 -14.23
C TYR A 123 4.49 -6.62 -13.70
N VAL A 124 4.52 -6.76 -12.38
CA VAL A 124 4.56 -8.07 -11.72
C VAL A 124 3.14 -8.43 -11.33
N HIS A 125 2.57 -9.39 -12.05
CA HIS A 125 1.16 -9.77 -11.91
C HIS A 125 0.90 -10.53 -10.57
N PRO A 126 -0.22 -10.27 -9.87
CA PRO A 126 -0.54 -10.89 -8.58
C PRO A 126 -0.37 -12.41 -8.54
N ARG A 127 -0.81 -13.10 -9.60
CA ARG A 127 -0.81 -14.57 -9.67
C ARG A 127 0.50 -15.18 -10.17
N SER A 128 1.42 -14.35 -10.66
CA SER A 128 2.62 -14.80 -11.37
C SER A 128 3.83 -14.06 -10.82
N GLY A 129 4.00 -14.07 -9.48
CA GLY A 129 5.15 -13.47 -8.81
C GLY A 129 4.84 -12.26 -7.93
N GLY A 130 3.65 -11.67 -8.02
CA GLY A 130 3.24 -10.56 -7.15
C GLY A 130 2.72 -10.97 -5.78
N TYR A 131 2.67 -12.27 -5.50
CA TYR A 131 2.11 -12.85 -4.27
C TYR A 131 0.73 -12.28 -3.92
N GLY A 132 -0.15 -12.17 -4.92
CA GLY A 132 -1.51 -11.65 -4.75
C GLY A 132 -1.63 -10.12 -4.67
N PHE A 133 -0.57 -9.38 -5.01
CA PHE A 133 -0.63 -7.94 -5.23
C PHE A 133 0.04 -7.53 -6.56
N LEU A 134 -0.46 -6.45 -7.17
CA LEU A 134 0.07 -5.95 -8.45
C LEU A 134 1.14 -4.88 -8.18
N PHE A 135 2.32 -5.06 -8.76
CA PHE A 135 3.36 -4.04 -8.79
C PHE A 135 3.45 -3.48 -10.21
N GLN A 136 3.39 -2.16 -10.33
CA GLN A 136 3.50 -1.45 -11.59
C GLN A 136 4.78 -0.62 -11.59
N MET A 137 5.60 -0.79 -12.60
CA MET A 137 6.86 -0.07 -12.77
C MET A 137 6.81 0.68 -14.09
N TYR A 138 7.21 1.95 -14.09
CA TYR A 138 7.30 2.76 -15.31
C TYR A 138 8.57 3.61 -15.33
N ALA A 139 9.03 4.00 -16.50
CA ALA A 139 10.12 4.96 -16.68
C ALA A 139 9.63 6.20 -17.43
N GLY A 140 10.19 7.36 -17.09
CA GLY A 140 9.82 8.66 -17.65
C GLY A 140 9.57 9.70 -16.56
N ASP A 141 8.78 10.72 -16.91
CA ASP A 141 8.31 11.73 -15.98
C ASP A 141 7.34 11.14 -14.95
N PRO A 142 7.35 11.62 -13.70
CA PRO A 142 6.44 11.12 -12.66
C PRO A 142 4.98 11.34 -13.05
N TRP A 143 4.12 10.36 -12.75
CA TRP A 143 2.68 10.49 -12.97
C TRP A 143 2.04 11.27 -11.81
N HIS A 144 2.60 11.16 -10.61
CA HIS A 144 2.22 11.94 -9.44
C HIS A 144 3.41 12.71 -8.88
N GLU A 145 3.44 14.02 -9.13
CA GLU A 145 4.28 14.94 -8.37
C GLU A 145 3.61 15.25 -7.03
N SER A 146 3.84 14.40 -6.03
CA SER A 146 3.25 14.57 -4.70
C SER A 146 4.14 15.46 -3.82
N HIS A 147 3.57 16.56 -3.32
CA HIS A 147 4.28 17.48 -2.44
C HIS A 147 3.87 17.28 -0.98
N PRO A 148 4.82 17.24 -0.03
CA PRO A 148 4.48 17.21 1.38
C PRO A 148 3.62 18.40 1.77
N PHE A 149 2.54 18.14 2.52
CA PHE A 149 1.70 19.19 3.09
C PHE A 149 1.19 18.77 4.47
N GLU A 150 0.89 19.74 5.32
CA GLU A 150 0.30 19.49 6.63
C GLU A 150 -1.22 19.37 6.54
N ASP A 151 -1.79 18.40 7.25
CA ASP A 151 -3.23 18.25 7.38
C ASP A 151 -3.80 19.28 8.37
N GLU A 152 -4.23 20.42 7.85
CA GLU A 152 -4.86 21.50 8.62
C GLU A 152 -6.39 21.36 8.74
N ALA A 153 -6.99 20.34 8.12
CA ALA A 153 -8.45 20.20 8.10
C ALA A 153 -9.00 19.74 9.46
N GLU A 154 -10.16 20.26 9.85
CA GLU A 154 -10.85 19.79 11.05
C GLU A 154 -11.46 18.41 10.82
N HIS A 155 -11.53 17.62 11.89
CA HIS A 155 -12.14 16.28 11.90
C HIS A 155 -11.50 15.27 10.93
N THR A 156 -10.23 15.44 10.60
CA THR A 156 -9.40 14.45 9.89
C THR A 156 -8.44 13.75 10.86
N LEU A 157 -7.86 12.63 10.42
CA LEU A 157 -6.91 11.85 11.23
C LEU A 157 -5.63 12.60 11.60
N GLY A 158 -5.26 13.68 10.91
CA GLY A 158 -4.00 14.38 11.17
C GLY A 158 -2.79 13.53 10.79
N ILE A 159 -2.84 12.93 9.59
CA ILE A 159 -1.78 12.05 9.07
C ILE A 159 -0.48 12.86 8.87
N VAL A 160 0.64 12.30 9.33
CA VAL A 160 1.98 12.87 9.15
C VAL A 160 2.88 12.02 8.26
N ALA A 161 2.51 10.76 8.02
CA ALA A 161 3.13 9.88 7.03
C ALA A 161 2.27 8.64 6.73
N VAL A 162 2.39 8.12 5.52
CA VAL A 162 2.20 6.69 5.26
C VAL A 162 3.40 5.95 5.84
N ASN A 163 3.16 4.96 6.69
CA ASN A 163 4.22 4.17 7.30
C ASN A 163 4.52 2.92 6.46
N HIS A 164 3.51 2.05 6.28
CA HIS A 164 3.72 0.80 5.57
C HIS A 164 2.47 0.27 4.88
N LEU A 165 2.71 -0.61 3.91
CA LEU A 165 1.74 -1.59 3.42
C LEU A 165 2.06 -2.95 4.05
N SER A 166 1.08 -3.59 4.66
CA SER A 166 1.25 -4.93 5.23
C SER A 166 0.77 -6.00 4.25
N HIS A 167 1.60 -7.00 4.03
CA HIS A 167 1.38 -8.11 3.10
C HIS A 167 1.32 -9.42 3.88
N ALA A 168 0.16 -10.07 3.90
CA ALA A 168 0.03 -11.39 4.50
C ALA A 168 0.65 -12.46 3.60
N HIS A 169 1.53 -13.29 4.15
CA HIS A 169 2.18 -14.38 3.44
C HIS A 169 2.38 -15.60 4.34
N PRO A 170 2.27 -16.85 3.84
CA PRO A 170 2.54 -18.05 4.64
C PRO A 170 3.96 -18.13 5.23
N ASP A 171 4.91 -17.43 4.62
CA ASP A 171 6.32 -17.41 5.02
C ASP A 171 6.91 -15.99 4.86
N ARG A 172 7.24 -15.32 5.97
CA ARG A 172 7.84 -13.96 5.92
C ARG A 172 9.27 -13.94 5.40
N GLY A 173 9.98 -15.06 5.50
CA GLY A 173 11.34 -15.23 4.98
C GLY A 173 11.32 -15.22 3.46
N GLU A 174 10.51 -16.09 2.86
CA GLU A 174 10.37 -16.20 1.40
C GLU A 174 10.01 -14.86 0.75
N LEU A 175 8.93 -14.22 1.21
CA LEU A 175 8.47 -12.96 0.63
C LEU A 175 9.44 -11.81 0.91
N GLY A 176 10.09 -11.80 2.08
CA GLY A 176 11.09 -10.80 2.43
C GLY A 176 12.32 -10.90 1.53
N ASP A 177 12.82 -12.11 1.31
CA ASP A 177 13.99 -12.33 0.44
C ASP A 177 13.66 -11.98 -1.02
N PHE A 178 12.43 -12.24 -1.46
CA PHE A 178 11.94 -11.77 -2.75
C PHE A 178 11.98 -10.23 -2.86
N TYR A 179 11.51 -9.51 -1.84
CA TYR A 179 11.57 -8.05 -1.81
C TYR A 179 13.00 -7.50 -1.81
N GLU A 180 13.92 -8.14 -1.08
CA GLU A 180 15.32 -7.75 -1.07
C GLU A 180 15.99 -7.99 -2.44
N ARG A 181 15.76 -9.15 -3.08
CA ARG A 181 16.40 -9.50 -4.37
C ARG A 181 15.85 -8.71 -5.56
N LEU A 182 14.53 -8.50 -5.62
CA LEU A 182 13.88 -7.88 -6.77
C LEU A 182 13.79 -6.35 -6.63
N PHE A 183 13.30 -5.87 -5.50
CA PHE A 183 13.01 -4.44 -5.27
C PHE A 183 14.13 -3.72 -4.51
N GLY A 184 15.16 -4.43 -4.03
CA GLY A 184 16.27 -3.83 -3.28
C GLY A 184 15.88 -3.28 -1.91
N MET A 185 14.72 -3.68 -1.37
CA MET A 185 14.30 -3.31 -0.02
C MET A 185 15.28 -3.87 1.02
N LYS A 186 15.25 -3.35 2.25
CA LYS A 186 16.13 -3.82 3.33
C LYS A 186 15.34 -4.14 4.57
N THR A 187 15.53 -5.34 5.12
CA THR A 187 14.96 -5.68 6.42
C THR A 187 15.52 -4.76 7.51
N ILE A 188 14.62 -4.05 8.20
CA ILE A 188 14.94 -3.19 9.35
C ILE A 188 14.47 -3.80 10.67
N TYR A 189 13.51 -4.73 10.62
CA TYR A 189 13.01 -5.42 11.80
C TYR A 189 12.48 -6.82 11.45
N THR A 190 12.61 -7.73 12.40
CA THR A 190 11.98 -9.05 12.37
C THR A 190 11.55 -9.38 13.78
N SER A 191 10.27 -9.72 13.98
CA SER A 191 9.80 -10.03 15.32
C SER A 191 10.45 -11.30 15.86
N PRO A 192 10.91 -11.29 17.12
CA PRO A 192 11.36 -12.49 17.80
C PRO A 192 10.17 -13.38 18.18
N GLY A 193 10.45 -14.66 18.46
CA GLY A 193 9.43 -15.60 18.96
C GLY A 193 8.54 -16.20 17.87
N ASP A 194 7.51 -16.93 18.31
CA ASP A 194 6.59 -17.68 17.46
C ASP A 194 5.34 -16.88 17.05
N GLY A 195 5.15 -15.66 17.58
CA GLY A 195 4.01 -14.80 17.30
C GLY A 195 2.73 -15.18 18.03
N SER A 196 2.80 -16.04 19.06
CA SER A 196 1.62 -16.47 19.83
C SER A 196 0.89 -15.34 20.56
N ASP A 197 1.59 -14.27 20.92
CA ASP A 197 1.08 -13.09 21.62
C ASP A 197 0.33 -12.11 20.70
N THR A 198 0.74 -12.01 19.43
CA THR A 198 0.14 -11.14 18.42
C THR A 198 -0.77 -11.88 17.44
N GLY A 199 -0.63 -13.20 17.34
CA GLY A 199 -1.24 -14.03 16.30
C GLY A 199 -0.47 -14.07 14.98
N PHE A 200 0.70 -13.42 14.91
CA PHE A 200 1.53 -13.40 13.71
C PHE A 200 3.02 -13.14 14.00
N ARG A 201 3.86 -13.53 13.06
CA ARG A 201 5.27 -13.19 12.97
C ARG A 201 5.43 -12.10 11.92
N THR A 202 6.22 -11.06 12.20
CA THR A 202 6.41 -9.95 11.26
C THR A 202 7.86 -9.77 10.80
N ARG A 203 8.04 -9.30 9.57
CA ARG A 203 9.31 -8.81 9.01
C ARG A 203 9.03 -7.48 8.32
N VAL A 204 9.72 -6.42 8.73
CA VAL A 204 9.52 -5.07 8.19
C VAL A 204 10.72 -4.70 7.34
N LEU A 205 10.44 -4.21 6.12
CA LEU A 205 11.44 -3.81 5.14
C LEU A 205 11.26 -2.33 4.77
N GLU A 206 12.38 -1.60 4.75
CA GLU A 206 12.46 -0.22 4.25
C GLU A 206 12.69 -0.23 2.73
N THR A 207 11.98 0.64 2.02
CA THR A 207 12.18 0.79 0.57
C THR A 207 13.47 1.54 0.25
N PRO A 208 14.07 1.36 -0.94
CA PRO A 208 15.29 2.08 -1.33
C PRO A 208 15.17 3.62 -1.28
N THR A 209 13.95 4.14 -1.38
CA THR A 209 13.66 5.57 -1.39
C THR A 209 13.22 6.12 -0.04
N GLU A 210 13.04 5.26 0.98
CA GLU A 210 12.58 5.60 2.33
C GLU A 210 11.20 6.31 2.38
N GLN A 211 10.42 6.22 1.29
CA GLN A 211 9.08 6.82 1.19
C GLN A 211 8.00 5.95 1.84
N LEU A 212 8.23 4.64 1.85
CA LEU A 212 7.29 3.61 2.27
C LEU A 212 8.04 2.43 2.87
N ARG A 213 7.37 1.67 3.74
CA ARG A 213 7.83 0.36 4.20
C ARG A 213 6.85 -0.74 3.79
N PHE A 214 7.35 -1.97 3.80
CA PHE A 214 6.54 -3.16 3.66
C PHE A 214 6.65 -3.98 4.94
N GLU A 215 5.51 -4.30 5.53
CA GLU A 215 5.43 -5.26 6.61
C GLU A 215 4.96 -6.60 6.04
N ILE A 216 5.59 -7.69 6.41
CA ILE A 216 5.11 -9.03 6.05
C ILE A 216 4.52 -9.70 7.27
N LEU A 217 3.28 -10.15 7.17
CA LEU A 217 2.57 -10.88 8.22
C LEU A 217 2.55 -12.38 7.91
N GLU A 218 3.25 -13.16 8.72
CA GLU A 218 3.23 -14.62 8.71
C GLU A 218 2.33 -15.15 9.83
N PRO A 219 1.43 -16.12 9.57
CA PRO A 219 0.54 -16.64 10.60
C PRO A 219 1.33 -17.31 11.73
N ALA A 220 0.98 -17.00 12.99
CA ALA A 220 1.59 -17.67 14.15
C ALA A 220 1.27 -19.17 14.20
N GLY A 221 0.10 -19.55 13.68
CA GLY A 221 -0.38 -20.92 13.62
C GLY A 221 -1.76 -21.01 12.94
N PRO A 222 -2.35 -22.21 12.85
CA PRO A 222 -3.55 -22.47 12.05
C PRO A 222 -4.81 -21.71 12.52
N ASP A 223 -4.87 -21.33 13.79
CA ASP A 223 -6.04 -20.64 14.36
C ASP A 223 -5.94 -19.11 14.29
N SER A 224 -4.82 -18.57 13.78
CA SER A 224 -4.55 -17.13 13.79
C SER A 224 -5.44 -16.35 12.80
N PHE A 225 -5.62 -15.06 13.06
CA PHE A 225 -6.40 -14.21 12.15
C PHE A 225 -5.73 -14.06 10.78
N VAL A 226 -4.39 -14.06 10.74
CA VAL A 226 -3.63 -14.04 9.47
C VAL A 226 -3.85 -15.33 8.69
N GLN A 227 -3.91 -16.49 9.37
CA GLN A 227 -4.24 -17.75 8.68
C GLN A 227 -5.65 -17.67 8.07
N LYS A 228 -6.64 -17.19 8.81
CA LYS A 228 -8.01 -17.01 8.30
C LYS A 228 -8.08 -16.05 7.11
N PHE A 229 -7.25 -15.00 7.11
CA PHE A 229 -7.11 -14.10 5.96
C PHE A 229 -6.55 -14.84 4.74
N LEU A 230 -5.45 -15.58 4.93
CA LEU A 230 -4.80 -16.35 3.87
C LEU A 230 -5.72 -17.45 3.31
N ASP A 231 -6.50 -18.13 4.15
CA ASP A 231 -7.45 -19.15 3.70
C ASP A 231 -8.56 -18.55 2.82
N ALA A 232 -8.98 -17.31 3.11
CA ALA A 232 -10.04 -16.62 2.38
C ALA A 232 -9.56 -15.95 1.09
N ARG A 233 -8.33 -15.42 1.08
CA ARG A 233 -7.85 -14.51 0.02
C ARG A 233 -6.55 -14.95 -0.66
N GLY A 234 -5.85 -15.92 -0.07
CA GLY A 234 -4.45 -16.19 -0.37
C GLY A 234 -3.51 -15.08 0.13
N PRO A 235 -2.21 -15.16 -0.20
CA PRO A 235 -1.29 -14.05 0.02
C PRO A 235 -1.80 -12.79 -0.68
N SER A 236 -1.79 -11.64 0.01
CA SER A 236 -2.18 -10.33 -0.54
C SER A 236 -1.93 -9.21 0.48
N MET A 237 -2.12 -7.95 0.05
CA MET A 237 -2.10 -6.81 0.95
C MET A 237 -3.24 -6.90 1.97
N HIS A 238 -2.87 -6.83 3.25
CA HIS A 238 -3.77 -6.92 4.39
C HIS A 238 -4.26 -5.54 4.82
N HIS A 239 -3.36 -4.55 4.94
CA HIS A 239 -3.70 -3.21 5.40
C HIS A 239 -2.69 -2.15 4.97
N VAL A 240 -3.09 -0.88 5.10
CA VAL A 240 -2.20 0.29 5.06
C VAL A 240 -2.14 0.93 6.44
N THR A 241 -0.98 1.45 6.78
CA THR A 241 -0.73 2.06 8.08
C THR A 241 -0.31 3.51 7.95
N PHE A 242 -0.98 4.39 8.70
CA PHE A 242 -0.64 5.81 8.78
C PHE A 242 -0.10 6.18 10.16
N GLU A 243 0.94 7.01 10.18
CA GLU A 243 1.34 7.72 11.39
C GLU A 243 0.49 8.98 11.53
N VAL A 244 -0.09 9.21 12.71
CA VAL A 244 -0.84 10.43 13.03
C VAL A 244 -0.06 11.31 14.00
N GLY A 245 -0.17 12.63 13.85
CA GLY A 245 0.54 13.59 14.70
C GLY A 245 -0.07 13.76 16.09
N ASP A 246 -1.38 13.53 16.22
CA ASP A 246 -2.13 13.65 17.48
C ASP A 246 -3.16 12.52 17.59
N TRP A 247 -3.01 11.70 18.62
CA TRP A 247 -3.91 10.57 18.87
C TRP A 247 -5.35 10.97 19.17
N GLU A 248 -5.55 12.02 19.99
CA GLU A 248 -6.88 12.44 20.42
C GLU A 248 -7.63 13.08 19.26
N ARG A 249 -6.93 13.82 18.39
CA ARG A 249 -7.47 14.30 17.11
C ARG A 249 -7.95 13.14 16.25
N ALA A 250 -7.12 12.11 16.05
CA ALA A 250 -7.44 10.98 15.18
C ALA A 250 -8.67 10.21 15.65
N VAL A 251 -8.74 9.88 16.94
CA VAL A 251 -9.90 9.15 17.51
C VAL A 251 -11.16 10.03 17.51
N SER A 252 -11.03 11.32 17.79
CA SER A 252 -12.16 12.28 17.72
C SER A 252 -12.70 12.44 16.29
N ALA A 253 -11.82 12.46 15.28
CA ALA A 253 -12.21 12.47 13.88
C ALA A 253 -13.01 11.21 13.51
N CYS A 254 -12.55 10.02 13.90
CA CYS A 254 -13.31 8.79 13.71
C CYS A 254 -14.69 8.85 14.36
N ALA A 255 -14.78 9.33 15.60
CA ALA A 255 -16.05 9.48 16.31
C ALA A 255 -17.00 10.49 15.63
N HIS A 256 -16.47 11.63 15.16
CA HIS A 256 -17.22 12.65 14.43
C HIS A 256 -17.89 12.08 13.17
N HIS A 257 -17.15 11.28 12.40
CA HIS A 257 -17.65 10.63 11.19
C HIS A 257 -18.45 9.35 11.45
N ALA A 258 -18.73 9.03 12.71
CA ALA A 258 -19.40 7.79 13.13
C ALA A 258 -18.71 6.50 12.62
N ILE A 259 -17.38 6.53 12.57
CA ILE A 259 -16.51 5.42 12.17
C ILE A 259 -15.95 4.77 13.44
N PRO A 260 -16.38 3.55 13.81
CA PRO A 260 -15.82 2.84 14.95
C PRO A 260 -14.37 2.45 14.68
N VAL A 261 -13.52 2.72 15.67
CA VAL A 261 -12.18 2.15 15.75
C VAL A 261 -12.23 0.82 16.49
N PHE A 262 -11.24 -0.05 16.25
CA PHE A 262 -11.10 -1.30 16.97
C PHE A 262 -9.63 -1.70 17.10
N GLY A 263 -9.35 -2.71 17.93
CA GLY A 263 -8.01 -3.25 18.10
C GLY A 263 -7.06 -2.28 18.79
N GLU A 264 -7.60 -1.37 19.61
CA GLU A 264 -6.81 -0.36 20.30
C GLU A 264 -5.77 -1.01 21.21
N ARG A 265 -4.51 -0.63 21.01
CA ARG A 265 -3.39 -1.06 21.85
C ARG A 265 -2.54 0.14 22.21
N THR A 266 -1.98 0.08 23.40
CA THR A 266 -0.97 1.04 23.87
C THR A 266 0.23 0.27 24.36
N GLY A 267 1.41 0.84 24.17
CA GLY A 267 2.64 0.24 24.65
C GLY A 267 3.74 1.26 24.87
N GLU A 268 4.88 0.75 25.32
CA GLU A 268 6.07 1.54 25.59
C GLU A 268 7.28 0.79 25.07
N THR A 269 8.11 1.46 24.28
CA THR A 269 9.37 0.94 23.75
C THR A 269 10.45 1.96 24.07
N ASP A 270 11.56 1.52 24.66
CA ASP A 270 12.67 2.38 25.08
C ASP A 270 12.23 3.62 25.88
N GLY A 271 11.30 3.43 26.82
CA GLY A 271 10.79 4.48 27.71
C GLY A 271 9.87 5.51 27.04
N ALA A 272 9.43 5.26 25.81
CA ALA A 272 8.54 6.15 25.06
C ALA A 272 7.26 5.43 24.63
N ARG A 273 6.14 6.15 24.72
CA ARG A 273 4.80 5.57 24.51
C ARG A 273 4.38 5.56 23.05
N TRP A 274 3.59 4.55 22.69
CA TRP A 274 2.89 4.47 21.42
C TRP A 274 1.44 4.00 21.62
N LYS A 275 0.60 4.32 20.65
CA LYS A 275 -0.81 3.90 20.58
C LYS A 275 -1.14 3.50 19.14
N GLU A 276 -1.98 2.50 18.94
CA GLU A 276 -2.46 2.07 17.63
C GLU A 276 -3.94 1.71 17.67
N ALA A 277 -4.61 1.82 16.53
CA ALA A 277 -5.97 1.33 16.30
C ALA A 277 -6.21 1.06 14.81
N PHE A 278 -7.35 0.44 14.53
CA PHE A 278 -7.75 0.05 13.19
C PHE A 278 -9.14 0.60 12.83
N ILE A 279 -9.36 0.85 11.55
CA ILE A 279 -10.67 1.17 10.95
C ILE A 279 -11.05 0.05 9.99
N HIS A 280 -12.23 -0.53 10.21
CA HIS A 280 -12.67 -1.72 9.48
C HIS A 280 -12.91 -1.43 7.98
N PRO A 281 -12.54 -2.35 7.06
CA PRO A 281 -12.72 -2.24 5.59
C PRO A 281 -14.08 -1.72 5.12
N LYS A 282 -15.14 -2.01 5.88
CA LYS A 282 -16.52 -1.60 5.59
C LYS A 282 -16.71 -0.07 5.58
N HIS A 283 -15.81 0.69 6.20
CA HIS A 283 -15.86 2.15 6.29
C HIS A 283 -14.87 2.86 5.38
N THR A 284 -14.00 2.13 4.70
CA THR A 284 -12.75 2.63 4.09
C THR A 284 -12.60 2.20 2.63
N GLY A 285 -13.71 1.78 1.99
CA GLY A 285 -13.69 1.29 0.60
C GLY A 285 -13.06 -0.09 0.43
N GLY A 286 -13.09 -0.92 1.48
CA GLY A 286 -12.57 -2.29 1.46
C GLY A 286 -11.11 -2.42 1.92
N MET A 287 -10.46 -1.31 2.26
CA MET A 287 -9.09 -1.28 2.76
C MET A 287 -9.04 -1.30 4.29
N LEU A 288 -8.39 -2.28 4.94
CA LEU A 288 -8.14 -2.16 6.38
C LEU A 288 -7.13 -1.02 6.59
N VAL A 289 -7.49 -0.06 7.44
CA VAL A 289 -6.60 1.06 7.80
C VAL A 289 -6.14 0.86 9.23
N GLN A 290 -4.84 0.84 9.45
CA GLN A 290 -4.25 1.02 10.76
C GLN A 290 -3.79 2.48 10.88
N PHE A 291 -3.90 3.04 12.07
CA PHE A 291 -3.20 4.28 12.39
C PHE A 291 -2.57 4.18 13.76
N PHE A 292 -1.43 4.83 13.92
CA PHE A 292 -0.70 4.84 15.17
C PHE A 292 -0.12 6.21 15.47
N TRP A 293 0.10 6.46 16.75
CA TRP A 293 0.81 7.61 17.26
C TRP A 293 2.01 7.13 18.07
N GLN A 294 3.12 7.84 17.97
CA GLN A 294 4.34 7.58 18.75
C GLN A 294 4.87 8.86 19.37
N GLU A 295 5.31 8.78 20.62
CA GLU A 295 5.84 9.92 21.37
C GLU A 295 7.16 10.47 20.79
N ARG A 296 7.95 9.60 20.16
CA ARG A 296 9.13 9.98 19.37
C ARG A 296 9.31 9.03 18.18
N PRO A 297 9.96 9.46 17.08
CA PRO A 297 10.14 8.63 15.90
C PRO A 297 10.89 7.32 16.20
N GLY A 298 10.40 6.21 15.64
CA GLY A 298 11.11 4.93 15.56
C GLY A 298 10.88 3.98 16.73
N ILE A 299 9.87 4.22 17.57
CA ILE A 299 9.55 3.37 18.74
C ILE A 299 8.39 2.40 18.47
N TRP A 300 7.55 2.73 17.48
CA TRP A 300 6.51 1.86 16.97
C TRP A 300 7.02 1.19 15.69
N ILE A 301 7.04 -0.14 15.68
CA ILE A 301 7.54 -0.97 14.59
C ILE A 301 6.58 -2.14 14.41
#